data_AF-M1UUN7-F1
#
_entry.id   AF-M1UUN7-F1
#
_cell.length_a   1.000
_cell.length_b   1.000
_cell.length_c   1.000
_cell.angle_alpha   90.00
_cell.angle_beta   90.00
_cell.angle_gamma   90.00
#
_symmetry.space_group_name_H-M   'P 1'
#
loop_
_entity.id
_entity.type
_entity.pdbx_description
1 polymer ?
#
loop_
_entity_poly.entity_id
_entity_poly.type
_entity_poly.pdbx_seq_one_letter_code
_entity_poly.pdbx_strand_id
1 'polypeptide(L)'
;MFVQTSFFGTGVKASAKSAESQRCLAHSSWSVRMTGYDMNGSSAGNLGPRRIKSSGVANDRRMFKVSYVLPSQSRVDSGRELQNVATTKMVPFTSWYSEQQRIMKMGGRITKVELASGVPQRNVGNT
;
A
#
# COMPACT_ATOMS: atom_id res chain seq x y z
N MET A 1 -45.80 53.89 -26.82
CA MET A 1 -45.42 53.96 -25.40
C MET A 1 -45.65 52.61 -24.76
N PHE A 2 -44.64 51.73 -24.77
CA PHE A 2 -44.57 50.51 -23.98
C PHE A 2 -43.10 50.10 -23.87
N VAL A 3 -42.62 50.19 -22.62
CA VAL A 3 -41.49 49.57 -21.91
C VAL A 3 -40.15 49.32 -22.65
N GLN A 4 -39.17 50.06 -22.15
CA GLN A 4 -37.73 50.06 -22.29
C GLN A 4 -37.07 48.71 -21.89
N THR A 5 -36.26 48.15 -22.78
CA THR A 5 -35.37 47.01 -22.50
C THR A 5 -33.97 47.47 -22.11
N SER A 6 -33.34 46.66 -21.25
CA SER A 6 -31.92 46.57 -20.90
C SER A 6 -31.28 47.73 -20.10
N PHE A 7 -31.26 47.54 -18.78
CA PHE A 7 -30.26 48.14 -17.88
C PHE A 7 -29.08 47.18 -17.69
N PHE A 8 -27.88 47.73 -17.83
CA PHE A 8 -26.59 47.19 -17.42
C PHE A 8 -26.51 47.02 -15.89
N GLY A 9 -25.67 46.09 -15.41
CA GLY A 9 -25.04 46.24 -14.08
C GLY A 9 -24.82 44.98 -13.26
N THR A 10 -23.60 44.45 -13.34
CA THR A 10 -22.74 44.06 -12.19
C THR A 10 -23.33 43.22 -11.04
N GLY A 11 -22.74 42.03 -10.86
CA GLY A 11 -22.09 41.71 -9.59
C GLY A 11 -22.68 40.59 -8.73
N VAL A 12 -21.74 39.81 -8.20
CA VAL A 12 -21.78 39.03 -6.94
C VAL A 12 -22.57 37.70 -6.96
N LYS A 13 -21.84 36.57 -6.97
CA LYS A 13 -21.42 35.87 -5.74
C LYS A 13 -20.69 34.58 -6.12
N ALA A 14 -19.41 34.52 -5.77
CA ALA A 14 -18.65 33.29 -5.70
C ALA A 14 -19.39 32.29 -4.78
N SER A 15 -19.91 31.22 -5.37
CA SER A 15 -20.43 30.09 -4.61
C SER A 15 -19.26 29.17 -4.30
N ALA A 16 -18.76 29.30 -3.07
CA ALA A 16 -17.80 28.39 -2.47
C ALA A 16 -18.40 26.98 -2.41
N LYS A 17 -18.17 26.18 -3.45
CA LYS A 17 -18.43 24.74 -3.40
C LYS A 17 -17.24 24.04 -2.76
N SER A 18 -17.41 23.79 -1.46
CA SER A 18 -17.02 22.59 -0.73
C SER A 18 -15.69 21.97 -1.15
N ALA A 19 -14.65 22.30 -0.37
CA ALA A 19 -13.32 21.73 -0.38
C ALA A 19 -13.25 20.31 0.21
N GLU A 20 -14.24 19.45 -0.07
CA GLU A 20 -14.39 18.15 0.60
C GLU A 20 -14.41 16.95 -0.37
N SER A 21 -14.03 17.16 -1.63
CA SER A 21 -13.98 16.12 -2.66
C SER A 21 -12.61 16.00 -3.31
N GLN A 22 -11.54 15.96 -2.51
CA GLN A 22 -10.18 15.68 -2.99
C GLN A 22 -9.39 14.67 -2.12
N ARG A 23 -10.01 14.01 -1.14
CA ARG A 23 -9.33 13.03 -0.27
C ARG A 23 -9.33 11.59 -0.77
N CYS A 24 -9.91 11.31 -1.93
CA CYS A 24 -10.08 9.94 -2.45
C CYS A 24 -9.27 9.66 -3.70
N LEU A 25 -8.02 10.13 -3.78
CA LEU A 25 -7.04 9.65 -4.77
C LEU A 25 -5.66 9.48 -4.14
N ALA A 26 -5.62 8.89 -2.94
CA ALA A 26 -4.42 8.18 -2.51
C ALA A 26 -4.42 6.80 -3.20
N HIS A 27 -4.25 6.78 -4.53
CA HIS A 27 -3.59 5.64 -5.13
C HIS A 27 -2.27 5.52 -4.40
N SER A 28 -2.14 4.52 -3.53
CA SER A 28 -0.85 4.11 -3.00
C SER A 28 -0.02 3.80 -4.23
N SER A 29 0.78 4.78 -4.64
CA SER A 29 1.77 4.64 -5.69
C SER A 29 2.66 3.52 -5.22
N TRP A 30 2.43 2.32 -5.76
CA TRP A 30 3.41 1.26 -5.81
C TRP A 30 4.49 1.71 -6.80
N SER A 31 5.12 2.86 -6.55
CA SER A 31 6.41 3.13 -7.16
C SER A 31 7.35 2.17 -6.47
N VAL A 32 7.56 1.05 -7.15
CA VAL A 32 8.71 0.22 -6.92
C VAL A 32 9.90 1.17 -6.97
N ARG A 33 10.53 1.42 -5.83
CA ARG A 33 11.84 2.06 -5.73
C ARG A 33 12.83 1.11 -6.40
N MET A 34 12.86 1.10 -7.73
CA MET A 34 13.62 0.16 -8.56
C MET A 34 15.14 0.37 -8.51
N THR A 35 15.67 1.27 -7.68
CA THR A 35 17.09 1.65 -7.73
C THR A 35 17.83 1.64 -6.40
N GLY A 36 17.22 1.26 -5.27
CA GLY A 36 17.89 1.25 -3.97
C GLY A 36 17.40 0.18 -3.00
N TYR A 37 18.26 -0.23 -2.06
CA TYR A 37 17.93 -1.15 -0.96
C TYR A 37 17.47 -0.39 0.28
N ASP A 38 16.65 -1.06 1.12
CA ASP A 38 15.93 -0.43 2.25
C ASP A 38 16.84 -0.16 3.48
N MET A 39 17.95 -0.90 3.57
CA MET A 39 18.96 -0.77 4.63
C MET A 39 19.97 0.34 4.33
N ASN A 40 19.49 1.53 3.95
CA ASN A 40 20.32 2.70 3.63
C ASN A 40 20.72 3.58 4.84
N GLY A 41 20.71 3.03 6.06
CA GLY A 41 21.03 3.77 7.29
C GLY A 41 19.93 4.69 7.83
N SER A 42 18.77 4.81 7.16
CA SER A 42 17.65 5.59 7.72
C SER A 42 17.13 4.95 9.02
N SER A 43 17.05 5.71 10.12
CA SER A 43 16.63 5.17 11.41
C SER A 43 15.86 6.22 12.22
N ALA A 44 15.74 6.01 13.53
CA ALA A 44 15.18 7.00 14.43
C ALA A 44 15.96 8.33 14.33
N GLY A 45 15.26 9.45 14.14
CA GLY A 45 15.88 10.77 14.00
C GLY A 45 16.12 11.23 12.56
N ASN A 46 15.91 10.36 11.56
CA ASN A 46 15.92 10.77 10.16
C ASN A 46 14.58 11.40 9.76
N LEU A 47 14.59 12.21 8.69
CA LEU A 47 13.40 12.87 8.12
C LEU A 47 12.30 11.90 7.61
N GLY A 48 12.65 10.64 7.37
CA GLY A 48 11.72 9.64 6.84
C GLY A 48 10.83 9.02 7.93
N PRO A 49 9.58 8.64 7.60
CA PRO A 49 8.72 7.95 8.55
C PRO A 49 9.30 6.57 8.89
N ARG A 50 9.14 6.15 10.16
CA ARG A 50 9.49 4.80 10.60
C ARG A 50 8.66 3.78 9.84
N ARG A 51 9.33 2.89 9.12
CA ARG A 51 8.71 1.82 8.33
C ARG A 51 9.47 0.53 8.52
N ILE A 52 8.81 -0.57 8.18
CA ILE A 52 9.44 -1.89 8.14
C ILE A 52 10.51 -1.87 7.05
N LYS A 53 11.70 -2.38 7.40
CA LYS A 53 12.85 -2.43 6.51
C LYS A 53 13.13 -3.84 6.03
N SER A 54 13.41 -3.98 4.74
CA SER A 54 13.83 -5.24 4.15
C SER A 54 15.34 -5.39 4.07
N SER A 55 15.85 -6.59 4.34
CA SER A 55 17.24 -6.98 4.10
C SER A 55 17.50 -7.46 2.67
N GLY A 56 16.52 -7.33 1.77
CA GLY A 56 16.70 -7.65 0.35
C GLY A 56 17.72 -6.72 -0.30
N VAL A 57 18.52 -7.29 -1.20
CA VAL A 57 19.45 -6.51 -2.05
C VAL A 57 18.67 -5.79 -3.16
N ALA A 58 19.32 -4.85 -3.86
CA ALA A 58 18.72 -4.24 -5.05
C ALA A 58 18.41 -5.33 -6.09
N ASN A 59 17.19 -5.36 -6.62
CA ASN A 59 16.72 -6.36 -7.58
C ASN A 59 16.80 -7.83 -7.11
N ASP A 60 16.57 -8.09 -5.81
CA ASP A 60 16.58 -9.45 -5.26
C ASP A 60 15.58 -10.39 -5.96
N ARG A 61 16.06 -11.57 -6.41
CA ARG A 61 15.28 -12.59 -7.15
C ARG A 61 14.68 -13.68 -6.25
N ARG A 62 14.89 -13.61 -4.93
CA ARG A 62 14.36 -14.60 -3.98
C ARG A 62 12.85 -14.44 -3.80
N MET A 63 12.14 -15.56 -3.71
CA MET A 63 10.68 -15.58 -3.55
C MET A 63 10.25 -16.64 -2.55
N PHE A 64 9.25 -16.31 -1.74
CA PHE A 64 8.58 -17.23 -0.84
C PHE A 64 7.23 -17.67 -1.39
N LYS A 65 6.91 -18.95 -1.27
CA LYS A 65 5.55 -19.46 -1.38
C LYS A 65 4.94 -19.46 0.01
N VAL A 66 3.89 -18.67 0.20
CA VAL A 66 3.28 -18.43 1.51
C VAL A 66 1.83 -18.87 1.47
N SER A 67 1.43 -19.65 2.46
CA SER A 67 0.04 -20.02 2.74
C SER A 67 -0.39 -19.40 4.06
N TYR A 68 -1.50 -18.65 4.04
CA TYR A 68 -2.04 -18.00 5.24
C TYR A 68 -3.55 -17.81 5.15
N VAL A 69 -4.17 -17.62 6.31
CA VAL A 69 -5.58 -17.29 6.48
C VAL A 69 -5.68 -15.89 7.10
N LEU A 70 -6.38 -14.97 6.45
CA LEU A 70 -6.53 -13.59 6.91
C LEU A 70 -8.00 -13.18 7.05
N PRO A 71 -8.59 -13.25 8.25
CA PRO A 71 -9.99 -12.91 8.46
C PRO A 71 -10.28 -11.43 8.20
N SER A 72 -11.46 -11.13 7.67
CA SER A 72 -11.96 -9.76 7.56
C SER A 72 -12.56 -9.32 8.89
N GLN A 73 -11.96 -8.31 9.52
CA GLN A 73 -12.41 -7.81 10.83
C GLN A 73 -13.60 -6.85 10.72
N SER A 74 -13.79 -6.17 9.58
CA SER A 74 -14.79 -5.11 9.41
C SER A 74 -15.99 -5.52 8.53
N ARG A 75 -16.17 -6.83 8.29
CA ARG A 75 -17.23 -7.31 7.38
C ARG A 75 -18.63 -7.02 7.91
N VAL A 76 -18.85 -7.15 9.22
CA VAL A 76 -20.17 -7.03 9.85
C VAL A 76 -20.78 -5.66 9.59
N ASP A 77 -19.96 -4.60 9.61
CA ASP A 77 -20.44 -3.22 9.50
C ASP A 77 -20.43 -2.69 8.06
N SER A 78 -19.63 -3.28 7.17
CA SER A 78 -19.37 -2.71 5.84
C SER A 78 -20.31 -3.20 4.74
N GLY A 79 -21.14 -4.20 4.99
CA GLY A 79 -22.04 -4.79 4.00
C GLY A 79 -21.32 -5.41 2.79
N ARG A 80 -20.01 -5.64 2.89
CA ARG A 80 -19.20 -6.19 1.80
C ARG A 80 -19.41 -7.70 1.65
N GLU A 81 -19.37 -8.14 0.40
CA GLU A 81 -19.43 -9.56 0.04
C GLU A 81 -18.29 -10.38 0.69
N LEU A 82 -18.53 -11.69 0.85
CA LEU A 82 -17.52 -12.59 1.39
C LEU A 82 -16.41 -12.81 0.36
N GLN A 83 -15.17 -12.54 0.76
CA GLN A 83 -13.98 -12.79 -0.05
C GLN A 83 -13.25 -14.03 0.41
N ASN A 84 -12.40 -14.59 -0.46
CA ASN A 84 -11.54 -15.70 -0.09
C ASN A 84 -10.51 -15.27 0.96
N VAL A 85 -10.58 -15.93 2.13
CA VAL A 85 -9.77 -15.64 3.32
C VAL A 85 -8.46 -16.43 3.32
N ALA A 86 -8.45 -17.62 2.71
CA ALA A 86 -7.30 -18.52 2.66
C ALA A 86 -6.54 -18.32 1.34
N THR A 87 -5.34 -17.75 1.43
CA THR A 87 -4.54 -17.40 0.25
C THR A 87 -3.24 -18.18 0.24
N THR A 88 -2.89 -18.72 -0.93
CA THR A 88 -1.54 -19.22 -1.23
C THR A 88 -0.97 -18.40 -2.37
N LYS A 89 0.11 -17.65 -2.13
CA LYS A 89 0.72 -16.77 -3.14
C LYS A 89 2.24 -16.76 -3.07
N MET A 90 2.84 -16.40 -4.19
CA MET A 90 4.29 -16.12 -4.28
C MET A 90 4.54 -14.67 -3.87
N VAL A 91 5.44 -14.46 -2.91
CA VAL A 91 5.78 -13.14 -2.38
C VAL A 91 7.29 -12.92 -2.52
N PRO A 92 7.75 -11.80 -3.10
CA PRO A 92 9.17 -11.46 -3.15
C PRO A 92 9.81 -11.39 -1.76
N PHE A 93 11.09 -11.75 -1.66
CA PHE A 93 11.85 -11.64 -0.41
C PHE A 93 11.85 -10.21 0.14
N THR A 94 11.90 -9.21 -0.75
CA THR A 94 11.93 -7.79 -0.38
C THR A 94 10.69 -7.35 0.38
N SER A 95 9.50 -7.83 0.01
CA SER A 95 8.22 -7.47 0.64
C SER A 95 7.75 -8.46 1.70
N TRP A 96 8.38 -9.63 1.82
CA TRP A 96 7.90 -10.68 2.71
C TRP A 96 7.82 -10.25 4.18
N TYR A 97 8.83 -9.54 4.69
CA TYR A 97 8.84 -9.14 6.10
C TYR A 97 7.73 -8.15 6.45
N SER A 98 7.41 -7.21 5.55
CA SER A 98 6.28 -6.30 5.77
C SER A 98 4.94 -7.01 5.65
N GLU A 99 4.80 -7.95 4.71
CA GLU A 99 3.58 -8.76 4.56
C GLU A 99 3.35 -9.67 5.78
N GLN A 100 4.39 -10.31 6.30
CA GLN A 100 4.31 -11.13 7.51
C GLN A 100 3.80 -10.30 8.69
N GLN A 101 4.40 -9.13 8.93
CA GLN A 101 3.99 -8.22 9.99
C GLN A 101 2.55 -7.73 9.79
N ARG A 102 2.14 -7.44 8.55
CA ARG A 102 0.77 -7.06 8.23
C ARG A 102 -0.22 -8.18 8.57
N ILE A 103 0.07 -9.42 8.17
CA ILE A 103 -0.79 -10.58 8.44
C ILE A 103 -0.95 -10.77 9.95
N MET A 104 0.15 -10.70 10.71
CA MET A 104 0.10 -10.83 12.17
C MET A 104 -0.71 -9.73 12.84
N LYS A 105 -0.51 -8.46 12.45
CA LYS A 105 -1.25 -7.32 13.01
C LYS A 105 -2.74 -7.34 12.68
N MET A 106 -3.09 -7.86 11.51
CA MET A 106 -4.47 -8.03 11.08
C MET A 106 -5.12 -9.33 11.63
N GLY A 107 -4.46 -10.03 12.56
CA GLY A 107 -5.02 -11.23 13.20
C GLY A 107 -5.08 -12.47 12.31
N GLY A 108 -4.34 -12.48 11.20
CA GLY A 108 -4.21 -13.65 10.33
C GLY A 108 -3.26 -14.70 10.89
N ARG A 109 -3.41 -15.93 10.41
CA ARG A 109 -2.54 -17.07 10.76
C ARG A 109 -1.77 -17.54 9.54
N ILE A 110 -0.46 -17.64 9.67
CA ILE A 110 0.43 -18.20 8.64
C ILE A 110 0.52 -19.69 8.87
N THR A 111 0.15 -20.49 7.86
CA THR A 111 0.17 -21.95 7.96
C THR A 111 1.47 -22.54 7.46
N LYS A 112 2.03 -22.00 6.37
CA LYS A 112 3.26 -22.52 5.76
C LYS A 112 4.00 -21.45 4.96
N VAL A 113 5.33 -21.47 5.06
CA VAL A 113 6.24 -20.60 4.33
C VAL A 113 7.38 -21.45 3.78
N GLU A 114 7.59 -21.39 2.47
CA GLU A 114 8.68 -22.10 1.80
C GLU A 114 9.45 -21.12 0.92
N LEU A 115 10.78 -21.26 0.86
CA LEU A 115 11.58 -20.55 -0.11
C LEU A 115 11.40 -21.25 -1.47
N ALA A 116 10.68 -20.62 -2.38
CA ALA A 116 10.36 -21.19 -3.68
C ALA A 116 11.42 -20.87 -4.73
N SER A 117 12.10 -19.72 -4.59
CA SER A 117 13.23 -19.32 -5.44
C SER A 117 14.34 -18.74 -4.60
N GLY A 118 15.57 -19.16 -4.88
CA GLY A 118 16.78 -18.73 -4.18
C GLY A 118 17.45 -19.85 -3.40
N VAL A 119 18.69 -19.59 -2.98
CA VAL A 119 19.49 -20.52 -2.18
C VAL A 119 19.70 -19.93 -0.79
N PRO A 120 19.48 -20.70 0.29
CA PRO A 120 19.78 -20.24 1.64
C PRO A 120 21.28 -19.97 1.81
N GLN A 121 21.62 -19.00 2.67
CA GLN A 121 23.01 -18.70 3.06
C GLN A 121 23.99 -18.39 1.90
N ARG A 122 23.49 -17.94 0.75
CA ARG A 122 24.34 -17.42 -0.34
C ARG A 122 24.85 -16.02 0.01
N ASN A 123 26.18 -15.82 -0.11
CA ASN A 123 26.85 -14.55 0.17
C ASN A 123 26.64 -13.49 -0.94
N VAL A 124 26.72 -13.90 -2.22
CA VAL A 124 26.60 -13.01 -3.40
C VAL A 124 25.82 -13.71 -4.52
N GLY A 125 25.14 -12.96 -5.39
CA GLY A 125 24.34 -13.51 -6.49
C GLY A 125 22.87 -13.73 -6.11
N ASN A 126 22.32 -12.80 -5.32
CA ASN A 126 20.90 -12.77 -4.96
C ASN A 126 20.10 -11.81 -5.86
N THR A 127 20.81 -10.99 -6.65
CA THR A 127 20.29 -10.05 -7.66
C THR A 127 19.92 -10.74 -8.96
#